data_AF-A0A963RF35-F1
#
_entry.id   AF-A0A963RF35-F1
#
_cell.length_a   1.000
_cell.length_b   1.000
_cell.length_c   1.000
_cell.angle_alpha   90.00
_cell.angle_beta   90.00
_cell.angle_gamma   90.00
#
_symmetry.space_group_name_H-M   'P 1'
#
loop_
_entity.id
_entity.type
_entity.pdbx_description
1 polymer ?
#
loop_
_entity_poly.entity_id
_entity_poly.type
_entity_poly.pdbx_seq_one_letter_code
_entity_poly.pdbx_strand_id
1 'polypeptide(L)'
;GIPESSLPRTFNRSWTVNANVNLGERATGVIAAVGGNNSGWSLYLDEKSCPTFVHRLYSMEPLTLKCAAPLAAGQHRITASLDHGGSDGAKPSTLKLEIDGATVGQGSVEYASPALYTIDETFDVGMDRGAPAGFYPRGSDLGFPFAGGKIEDVTVSTP
;
A
#
# COMPACT_ATOMS: atom_id res chain seq x y z
N GLY A 1 2.17 13.07 7.17
CA GLY A 1 1.68 11.97 8.00
C GLY A 1 2.47 11.89 9.28
N ILE A 2 2.81 10.68 9.73
CA ILE A 2 3.74 10.44 10.84
C ILE A 2 5.04 9.83 10.31
N PRO A 3 6.19 9.96 11.00
CA PRO A 3 7.43 9.32 10.58
C PRO A 3 7.30 7.78 10.52
N GLU A 4 7.99 7.13 9.58
CA GLU A 4 8.01 5.65 9.51
C GLU A 4 8.48 5.00 10.82
N SER A 5 9.39 5.66 11.54
CA SER A 5 9.88 5.20 12.85
C SER A 5 8.79 5.13 13.94
N SER A 6 7.63 5.72 13.70
CA SER A 6 6.45 5.63 14.58
C SER A 6 5.53 4.46 14.23
N LEU A 7 5.80 3.72 13.14
CA LEU A 7 5.08 2.50 12.78
C LEU A 7 5.70 1.26 13.43
N PRO A 8 4.96 0.13 13.47
CA PRO A 8 5.58 -1.18 13.64
C PRO A 8 6.68 -1.38 12.61
N ARG A 9 7.78 -1.99 13.04
CA ARG A 9 8.95 -2.22 12.19
C ARG A 9 8.61 -3.19 11.04
N THR A 10 8.49 -2.73 9.80
CA THR A 10 8.14 -3.58 8.65
C THR A 10 9.33 -4.14 7.87
N PHE A 11 10.54 -3.62 8.07
CA PHE A 11 11.72 -4.07 7.32
C PHE A 11 12.29 -5.40 7.84
N ASN A 12 12.80 -6.24 6.91
CA ASN A 12 13.29 -7.61 7.12
C ASN A 12 12.34 -8.52 7.91
N ARG A 13 11.03 -8.41 7.67
CA ARG A 13 10.03 -9.29 8.31
C ARG A 13 8.71 -9.30 7.56
N SER A 14 7.86 -10.25 7.92
CA SER A 14 6.47 -10.26 7.48
C SER A 14 5.69 -9.10 8.13
N TRP A 15 4.75 -8.54 7.38
CA TRP A 15 3.87 -7.48 7.86
C TRP A 15 2.58 -7.48 7.08
N THR A 16 1.56 -6.84 7.65
CA THR A 16 0.25 -6.68 7.04
C THR A 16 -0.24 -5.25 7.23
N VAL A 17 -0.80 -4.68 6.18
CA VAL A 17 -1.67 -3.49 6.26
C VAL A 17 -3.10 -3.90 5.93
N ASN A 18 -4.00 -3.65 6.89
CA ASN A 18 -5.44 -3.82 6.71
C ASN A 18 -6.07 -2.44 6.64
N ALA A 19 -6.92 -2.19 5.64
CA ALA A 19 -7.73 -0.99 5.57
C ALA A 19 -9.20 -1.38 5.51
N ASN A 20 -9.99 -0.87 6.46
CA ASN A 20 -11.45 -0.95 6.40
C ASN A 20 -11.96 0.35 5.79
N VAL A 21 -12.75 0.24 4.73
CA VAL A 21 -13.26 1.38 3.98
C VAL A 21 -14.76 1.24 3.76
N ASN A 22 -15.45 2.38 3.70
CA ASN A 22 -16.84 2.47 3.28
C ASN A 22 -16.90 3.33 2.03
N LEU A 23 -17.09 2.70 0.87
CA LEU A 23 -16.99 3.31 -0.44
C LEU A 23 -18.36 3.76 -0.95
N GLY A 24 -18.42 4.93 -1.56
CA GLY A 24 -19.49 5.32 -2.46
C GLY A 24 -19.22 4.85 -3.88
N GLU A 25 -20.06 5.29 -4.82
CA GLU A 25 -19.81 5.03 -6.24
C GLU A 25 -18.56 5.77 -6.71
N ARG A 26 -17.68 5.08 -7.44
CA ARG A 26 -16.49 5.65 -8.08
C ARG A 26 -15.48 6.27 -7.09
N ALA A 27 -15.29 5.64 -5.93
CA ALA A 27 -14.25 6.04 -4.97
C ALA A 27 -12.83 5.90 -5.55
N THR A 28 -11.97 6.87 -5.31
CA THR A 28 -10.59 6.91 -5.83
C THR A 28 -9.65 7.49 -4.77
N GLY A 29 -8.34 7.38 -4.98
CA GLY A 29 -7.33 8.03 -4.16
C GLY A 29 -6.60 7.11 -3.18
N VAL A 30 -5.61 7.68 -2.50
CA VAL A 30 -4.72 6.97 -1.58
C VAL A 30 -5.46 6.56 -0.32
N ILE A 31 -5.41 5.28 0.02
CA ILE A 31 -5.89 4.77 1.30
C ILE A 31 -4.79 4.94 2.34
N ALA A 32 -3.61 4.37 2.05
CA ALA A 32 -2.43 4.51 2.91
C ALA A 32 -1.15 4.43 2.07
N ALA A 33 -0.13 5.20 2.46
CA ALA A 33 1.17 5.19 1.82
C ALA A 33 2.29 5.35 2.85
N VAL A 34 3.46 4.81 2.56
CA VAL A 34 4.70 5.13 3.28
C VAL A 34 5.85 5.24 2.30
N GLY A 35 6.74 6.19 2.56
CA GLY A 35 7.91 6.42 1.71
C GLY A 35 7.57 7.21 0.45
N GLY A 36 8.26 6.93 -0.64
CA GLY A 36 8.10 7.67 -1.88
C GLY A 36 8.52 6.90 -3.13
N ASN A 37 8.83 7.63 -4.19
CA ASN A 37 9.16 7.04 -5.50
C ASN A 37 10.43 6.17 -5.51
N ASN A 38 11.35 6.39 -4.56
CA ASN A 38 12.57 5.60 -4.42
C ASN A 38 12.36 4.31 -3.61
N SER A 39 11.57 4.34 -2.55
CA SER A 39 11.35 3.18 -1.68
C SER A 39 10.11 3.42 -0.83
N GLY A 40 9.29 2.38 -0.66
CA GLY A 40 8.02 2.50 0.04
C GLY A 40 6.92 1.65 -0.56
N TRP A 41 5.69 1.94 -0.17
CA TRP A 41 4.50 1.34 -0.76
C TRP A 41 3.29 2.26 -0.66
N SER A 42 2.31 2.01 -1.53
CA SER A 42 1.04 2.72 -1.54
C SER A 42 -0.10 1.76 -1.84
N LEU A 43 -1.13 1.80 -0.99
CA LEU A 43 -2.44 1.20 -1.21
C LEU A 43 -3.42 2.30 -1.60
N TYR A 44 -4.02 2.20 -2.77
CA TYR A 44 -4.94 3.21 -3.30
C TYR A 44 -6.04 2.62 -4.18
N LEU A 45 -7.11 3.37 -4.37
CA LEU A 45 -8.12 3.10 -5.39
C LEU A 45 -7.77 3.89 -6.66
N ASP A 46 -7.60 3.22 -7.78
CA ASP A 46 -7.30 3.91 -9.05
C ASP A 46 -8.53 4.64 -9.62
N GLU A 47 -8.41 5.23 -10.81
CA GLU A 47 -9.52 5.96 -11.47
C GLU A 47 -10.75 5.09 -11.79
N LYS A 48 -10.59 3.77 -11.76
CA LYS A 48 -11.66 2.80 -11.96
C LYS A 48 -12.18 2.26 -10.64
N SER A 49 -11.76 2.78 -9.48
CA SER A 49 -12.10 2.22 -8.16
C SER A 49 -11.59 0.79 -7.94
N CYS A 50 -10.49 0.43 -8.61
CA CYS A 50 -9.79 -0.82 -8.39
C CYS A 50 -8.71 -0.64 -7.31
N PRO A 51 -8.78 -1.38 -6.17
CA PRO A 51 -7.65 -1.51 -5.26
C PRO A 51 -6.36 -1.87 -5.99
N THR A 52 -5.36 -1.02 -5.79
CA THR A 52 -4.03 -1.13 -6.36
C THR A 52 -3.02 -0.97 -5.24
N PHE A 53 -2.07 -1.90 -5.18
CA PHE A 53 -0.96 -1.88 -4.26
C PHE A 53 0.35 -1.80 -5.03
N VAL A 54 1.15 -0.77 -4.77
CA VAL A 54 2.48 -0.61 -5.35
C VAL A 54 3.50 -0.76 -4.25
N HIS A 55 4.52 -1.58 -4.49
CA HIS A 55 5.69 -1.70 -3.63
C HIS A 55 6.94 -1.33 -4.42
N ARG A 56 7.80 -0.49 -3.83
CA ARG A 56 9.06 -0.02 -4.41
C ARG A 56 10.22 -0.27 -3.48
N LEU A 57 11.34 -0.66 -4.08
CA LEU A 57 12.57 -0.87 -3.35
C LEU A 57 13.78 -0.39 -4.16
N TYR A 58 14.21 0.84 -3.90
CA TYR A 58 15.37 1.47 -4.52
C TYR A 58 15.33 1.40 -6.05
N SER A 59 16.41 0.93 -6.68
CA SER A 59 16.54 0.81 -8.14
C SER A 59 15.89 -0.46 -8.72
N MET A 60 15.08 -1.18 -7.95
CA MET A 60 14.38 -2.37 -8.42
C MET A 60 13.08 -2.03 -9.15
N GLU A 61 12.65 -2.94 -10.02
CA GLU A 61 11.34 -2.82 -10.67
C GLU A 61 10.21 -2.83 -9.63
N PRO A 62 9.30 -1.85 -9.65
CA PRO A 62 8.15 -1.82 -8.75
C PRO A 62 7.23 -3.03 -8.96
N LEU A 63 6.81 -3.66 -7.86
CA LEU A 63 5.72 -4.64 -7.92
C LEU A 63 4.39 -3.91 -7.79
N THR A 64 3.50 -4.11 -8.77
CA THR A 64 2.12 -3.60 -8.72
C THR A 64 1.15 -4.77 -8.69
N LEU A 65 0.33 -4.83 -7.64
CA LEU A 65 -0.79 -5.75 -7.53
C LEU A 65 -2.09 -4.96 -7.67
N LYS A 66 -3.02 -5.47 -8.47
CA LYS A 66 -4.27 -4.78 -8.77
C LYS A 66 -5.39 -5.78 -8.95
N CYS A 67 -6.58 -5.46 -8.45
CA CYS A 67 -7.76 -6.29 -8.70
C CYS A 67 -8.23 -6.18 -10.17
N ALA A 68 -8.93 -7.20 -10.65
CA ALA A 68 -9.44 -7.23 -12.02
C ALA A 68 -10.67 -6.33 -12.24
N ALA A 69 -11.41 -6.00 -11.17
CA ALA A 69 -12.70 -5.33 -11.25
C ALA A 69 -12.83 -4.24 -10.16
N PRO A 70 -13.60 -3.17 -10.43
CA PRO A 70 -13.90 -2.12 -9.46
C PRO A 70 -14.59 -2.69 -8.22
N LEU A 71 -14.34 -2.08 -7.06
CA LEU A 71 -15.17 -2.33 -5.88
C LEU A 71 -16.55 -1.69 -6.04
N ALA A 72 -17.56 -2.36 -5.50
CA ALA A 72 -18.90 -1.81 -5.38
C ALA A 72 -18.94 -0.77 -4.26
N ALA A 73 -20.03 0.00 -4.21
CA ALA A 73 -20.30 0.82 -3.03
C ALA A 73 -20.60 -0.07 -1.82
N GLY A 74 -20.14 0.33 -0.65
CA GLY A 74 -20.32 -0.39 0.61
C GLY A 74 -19.03 -0.60 1.38
N GLN A 75 -19.11 -1.45 2.41
CA GLN A 75 -17.99 -1.77 3.28
C GLN A 75 -17.11 -2.83 2.64
N HIS A 76 -15.80 -2.56 2.61
CA HIS A 76 -14.79 -3.50 2.13
C HIS A 76 -13.58 -3.50 3.07
N ARG A 77 -12.97 -4.67 3.20
CA ARG A 77 -11.65 -4.81 3.82
C ARG A 77 -10.62 -5.11 2.75
N ILE A 78 -9.64 -4.23 2.62
CA ILE A 78 -8.52 -4.38 1.69
C ILE A 78 -7.26 -4.67 2.49
N THR A 79 -6.62 -5.79 2.18
CA THR A 79 -5.44 -6.26 2.91
C THR A 79 -4.28 -6.41 1.96
N ALA A 80 -3.15 -5.76 2.25
CA ALA A 80 -1.88 -6.10 1.63
C ALA A 80 -0.97 -6.73 2.69
N SER A 81 -0.33 -7.85 2.35
CA SER A 81 0.59 -8.54 3.24
C SER A 81 1.86 -8.92 2.51
N LEU A 82 2.98 -8.79 3.22
CA LEU A 82 4.27 -9.32 2.81
C LEU A 82 4.61 -10.49 3.72
N ASP A 83 4.85 -11.65 3.12
CA ASP A 83 5.38 -12.83 3.80
C ASP A 83 6.88 -12.97 3.52
N HIS A 84 7.68 -12.79 4.56
CA HIS A 84 9.14 -12.82 4.46
C HIS A 84 9.65 -14.25 4.35
N GLY A 85 10.39 -14.56 3.28
CA GLY A 85 10.86 -15.92 3.00
C GLY A 85 11.98 -16.46 3.90
N GLY A 86 12.24 -15.85 5.06
CA GLY A 86 13.29 -16.27 5.98
C GLY A 86 13.18 -15.66 7.38
N SER A 87 14.20 -15.85 8.21
CA SER A 87 14.24 -15.31 9.58
C SER A 87 15.13 -14.07 9.73
N ASP A 88 15.95 -13.77 8.73
CA ASP A 88 16.90 -12.66 8.72
C ASP A 88 17.25 -12.17 7.30
N GLY A 89 17.85 -10.99 7.22
CA GLY A 89 18.33 -10.38 5.98
C GLY A 89 17.22 -10.02 4.99
N ALA A 90 17.64 -9.54 3.82
CA ALA A 90 16.73 -9.26 2.72
C ALA A 90 16.51 -10.55 1.92
N LYS A 91 15.46 -11.30 2.24
CA LYS A 91 15.13 -12.54 1.50
C LYS A 91 14.00 -12.30 0.50
N PRO A 92 13.92 -13.14 -0.57
CA PRO A 92 12.76 -13.16 -1.42
C PRO A 92 11.50 -13.33 -0.58
N SER A 93 10.49 -12.51 -0.87
CA SER A 93 9.27 -12.42 -0.07
C SER A 93 8.06 -12.38 -0.99
N THR A 94 6.91 -12.82 -0.48
CA THR A 94 5.66 -12.84 -1.25
C THR A 94 4.77 -11.70 -0.82
N LEU A 95 4.42 -10.81 -1.74
CA LEU A 95 3.39 -9.80 -1.53
C LEU A 95 2.04 -10.31 -2.05
N LYS A 96 1.00 -10.06 -1.28
CA LYS A 96 -0.37 -10.48 -1.56
C LYS A 96 -1.33 -9.33 -1.35
N LEU A 97 -2.29 -9.18 -2.25
CA LEU A 97 -3.41 -8.24 -2.15
C LEU A 97 -4.71 -9.04 -2.05
N GLU A 98 -5.50 -8.75 -1.03
CA GLU A 98 -6.77 -9.39 -0.74
C GLU A 98 -7.88 -8.35 -0.57
N ILE A 99 -9.09 -8.72 -0.99
CA ILE A 99 -10.32 -7.94 -0.84
C ILE A 99 -11.33 -8.86 -0.19
N ASP A 100 -11.85 -8.47 0.97
CA ASP A 100 -12.85 -9.25 1.73
C ASP A 100 -12.42 -10.71 1.96
N GLY A 101 -11.11 -10.91 2.16
CA GLY A 101 -10.49 -12.22 2.36
C GLY A 101 -10.20 -13.01 1.07
N ALA A 102 -10.63 -12.54 -0.09
CA ALA A 102 -10.32 -13.16 -1.38
C ALA A 102 -9.02 -12.59 -1.96
N THR A 103 -8.11 -13.46 -2.39
CA THR A 103 -6.87 -13.05 -3.06
C THR A 103 -7.16 -12.53 -4.46
N VAL A 104 -6.75 -11.30 -4.73
CA VAL A 104 -6.94 -10.64 -6.04
C VAL A 104 -5.64 -10.33 -6.77
N GLY A 105 -4.50 -10.43 -6.07
CA GLY A 105 -3.18 -10.29 -6.66
C GLY A 105 -2.12 -10.89 -5.76
N GLN A 106 -1.06 -11.43 -6.37
CA GLN A 106 0.12 -11.93 -5.67
C GLN A 106 1.34 -11.77 -6.56
N GLY A 107 2.49 -11.47 -5.95
CA GLY A 107 3.77 -11.41 -6.64
C GLY A 107 4.93 -11.56 -5.69
N SER A 108 6.09 -11.94 -6.23
CA SER A 108 7.32 -12.05 -5.46
C SER A 108 8.09 -10.72 -5.52
N VAL A 109 8.68 -10.33 -4.40
CA VAL A 109 9.76 -9.33 -4.36
C VAL A 109 11.07 -10.07 -4.11
N GLU A 110 12.11 -9.72 -4.86
CA GLU A 110 13.42 -10.39 -4.76
C GLU A 110 14.06 -10.17 -3.39
N TYR A 111 13.78 -9.03 -2.78
CA TYR A 111 14.27 -8.63 -1.48
C TYR A 111 13.15 -7.96 -0.68
N ALA A 112 12.94 -8.39 0.56
CA ALA A 112 12.27 -7.53 1.53
C ALA A 112 13.11 -6.29 1.81
N SER A 113 12.46 -5.22 2.29
CA SER A 113 13.19 -3.99 2.59
C SER A 113 14.29 -4.26 3.63
N PRO A 114 15.57 -3.98 3.34
CA PRO A 114 16.68 -4.24 4.25
C PRO A 114 16.73 -3.26 5.43
N ALA A 115 16.09 -2.09 5.29
CA ALA A 115 16.04 -1.00 6.25
C ALA A 115 14.70 -0.26 6.14
N LEU A 116 14.57 0.88 6.84
CA LEU A 116 13.46 1.81 6.65
C LEU A 116 13.28 2.15 5.17
N TYR A 117 12.03 2.28 4.74
CA TYR A 117 11.69 2.77 3.41
C TYR A 117 12.10 4.24 3.23
N THR A 118 12.04 5.02 4.31
CA THR A 118 12.30 6.46 4.27
C THR A 118 12.86 7.03 5.59
N ILE A 119 13.55 8.17 5.47
CA ILE A 119 14.03 8.99 6.58
C ILE A 119 13.34 10.37 6.56
N ASP A 120 12.93 10.84 5.38
CA ASP A 120 12.45 12.19 5.07
C ASP A 120 10.99 12.24 4.58
N GLU A 121 10.37 11.09 4.34
CA GLU A 121 8.95 10.94 3.99
C GLU A 121 8.14 10.44 5.20
N THR A 122 6.83 10.29 5.02
CA THR A 122 5.91 9.88 6.08
C THR A 122 5.08 8.64 5.74
N PHE A 123 4.50 8.05 6.77
CA PHE A 123 3.29 7.25 6.64
C PHE A 123 2.08 8.18 6.62
N ASP A 124 1.29 8.09 5.57
CA ASP A 124 0.09 8.88 5.36
C ASP A 124 -1.15 8.00 5.16
N VAL A 125 -2.30 8.53 5.56
CA VAL A 125 -3.63 7.97 5.30
C VAL A 125 -4.46 9.01 4.57
N GLY A 126 -5.19 8.59 3.54
CA GLY A 126 -6.12 9.43 2.77
C GLY A 126 -5.49 10.35 1.73
N MET A 127 -4.17 10.55 1.71
CA MET A 127 -3.42 11.21 0.62
C MET A 127 -1.94 10.93 0.81
N ASP A 128 -1.16 10.90 -0.25
CA ASP A 128 0.30 10.78 -0.20
C ASP A 128 0.95 12.17 -0.22
N ARG A 129 1.50 12.63 0.92
CA ARG A 129 2.01 14.02 1.04
C ARG A 129 3.42 14.19 0.51
N GLY A 130 4.11 13.09 0.27
CA GLY A 130 5.50 13.02 -0.12
C GLY A 130 5.72 12.97 -1.62
N ALA A 131 6.88 12.45 -2.02
CA ALA A 131 7.06 11.95 -3.37
C ALA A 131 6.12 10.75 -3.61
N PRO A 132 5.56 10.57 -4.83
CA PRO A 132 4.56 9.53 -5.06
C PRO A 132 5.07 8.10 -4.78
N ALA A 133 4.56 7.46 -3.73
CA ALA A 133 4.81 6.06 -3.38
C ALA A 133 4.00 5.07 -4.23
N GLY A 134 2.96 5.55 -4.93
CA GLY A 134 2.18 4.79 -5.92
C GLY A 134 2.38 5.28 -7.36
N PHE A 135 1.60 4.74 -8.30
CA PHE A 135 1.48 5.26 -9.67
C PHE A 135 0.14 5.99 -9.81
N TYR A 136 0.12 7.24 -9.34
CA TYR A 136 -1.10 8.05 -9.37
C TYR A 136 -1.36 8.63 -10.77
N PRO A 137 -2.63 8.86 -11.15
CA PRO A 137 -2.98 9.40 -12.46
C PRO A 137 -2.35 10.76 -12.73
N ARG A 138 -1.91 10.99 -13.96
CA ARG A 138 -1.41 12.32 -14.36
C ARG A 138 -2.56 13.31 -14.35
N GLY A 139 -2.34 14.47 -13.72
CA GLY A 139 -3.34 15.53 -13.63
C GLY A 139 -4.33 15.36 -12.48
N SER A 140 -4.18 14.35 -11.62
CA SER A 140 -4.88 14.34 -10.33
C SER A 140 -4.37 15.44 -9.42
N ASP A 141 -5.15 15.77 -8.39
CA ASP A 141 -4.68 16.62 -7.30
C ASP A 141 -3.41 16.02 -6.65
N LEU A 142 -2.57 16.90 -6.11
CA LEU A 142 -1.32 16.52 -5.45
C LEU A 142 -1.58 15.50 -4.34
N GLY A 143 -0.83 14.40 -4.37
CA GLY A 143 -0.95 13.32 -3.40
C GLY A 143 -2.16 12.39 -3.60
N PHE A 144 -2.91 12.57 -4.69
CA PHE A 144 -4.06 11.75 -5.07
C PHE A 144 -5.02 11.49 -3.89
N PRO A 145 -5.66 12.55 -3.37
CA PRO A 145 -6.46 12.47 -2.16
C PRO A 145 -7.63 11.50 -2.32
N PHE A 146 -7.91 10.76 -1.25
CA PHE A 146 -9.03 9.86 -1.16
C PHE A 146 -10.35 10.63 -1.31
N ALA A 147 -11.21 10.13 -2.18
CA ALA A 147 -12.49 10.72 -2.51
C ALA A 147 -13.57 9.65 -2.71
N GLY A 148 -14.83 10.04 -2.55
CA GLY A 148 -15.96 9.16 -2.83
C GLY A 148 -16.20 8.08 -1.79
N GLY A 149 -15.78 8.26 -0.54
CA GLY A 149 -16.04 7.31 0.55
C GLY A 149 -15.43 7.77 1.87
N LYS A 150 -15.25 6.82 2.80
CA LYS A 150 -14.55 6.99 4.07
C LYS A 150 -13.56 5.86 4.30
N ILE A 151 -12.38 6.19 4.82
CA ILE A 151 -11.44 5.24 5.41
C ILE A 151 -11.80 5.16 6.90
N GLU A 152 -12.28 4.00 7.36
CA GLU A 152 -12.68 3.83 8.76
C GLU A 152 -11.45 3.66 9.66
N ASP A 153 -10.53 2.79 9.24
CA ASP A 153 -9.24 2.61 9.90
C ASP A 153 -8.21 2.00 8.95
N VAL A 154 -6.94 2.18 9.31
CA VAL A 154 -5.80 1.49 8.71
C VAL A 154 -4.97 0.91 9.85
N THR A 155 -4.78 -0.40 9.83
CA THR A 155 -4.00 -1.14 10.83
C THR A 155 -2.78 -1.76 10.17
N VAL A 156 -1.59 -1.33 10.59
CA VAL A 156 -0.32 -1.96 10.25
C VAL A 156 0.07 -2.89 11.39
N SER A 157 0.42 -4.13 11.08
CA SER A 157 0.86 -5.12 12.07
C SER A 157 2.04 -5.93 11.58
N THR A 158 2.81 -6.44 12.53
CA THR A 158 3.87 -7.42 12.32
C THR A 158 3.60 -8.61 13.24
N PRO A 159 4.03 -9.82 12.89
CA PRO A 159 4.08 -10.94 13.83
C PRO A 159 4.90 -10.62 15.08
#